data_AF-X5P8F6-F1
#
_entry.id   AF-X5P8F6-F1
#
_cell.length_a   1.000
_cell.length_b   1.000
_cell.length_c   1.000
_cell.angle_alpha   90.00
_cell.angle_beta   90.00
_cell.angle_gamma   90.00
#
_symmetry.space_group_name_H-M   'P 1'
#
loop_
_entity.id
_entity.type
_entity.pdbx_description
1 polymer ?
#
loop_
_entity_poly.entity_id
_entity_poly.type
_entity_poly.pdbx_seq_one_letter_code
_entity_poly.pdbx_strand_id
1 'polypeptide(L)'
;MDRTAILRAVDALFDRELEFLTELVRHPSTRGAEQSAQDFVESELSGLGYEVDRWQIDVREIANMPGFSPVIGNYENAVNVVAAYAAGPAADAA
;
A
#
# COMPACT_ATOMS: atom_id res chain seq x y z
N MET A 1 16.01 20.27 3.26
CA MET A 1 14.66 20.50 2.71
C MET A 1 13.94 21.48 3.62
N ASP A 2 13.37 22.56 3.09
CA ASP A 2 12.64 23.54 3.90
C ASP A 2 11.30 22.95 4.36
N ARG A 3 11.03 22.98 5.67
CA ARG A 3 9.78 22.47 6.27
C ARG A 3 8.55 23.14 5.66
N THR A 4 8.66 24.42 5.29
CA THR A 4 7.57 25.15 4.66
C THR A 4 7.29 24.67 3.23
N ALA A 5 8.29 24.16 2.52
CA ALA A 5 8.10 23.62 1.16
C ALA A 5 7.25 22.34 1.18
N ILE A 6 7.48 21.44 2.14
CA ILE A 6 6.68 20.21 2.29
C ILE A 6 5.23 20.56 2.61
N LEU A 7 5.00 21.48 3.56
CA LEU A 7 3.64 21.90 3.93
C LEU A 7 2.87 22.48 2.72
N ARG A 8 3.52 23.34 1.93
CA ARG A 8 2.90 23.87 0.70
C ARG A 8 2.61 22.79 -0.33
N ALA A 9 3.47 21.79 -0.46
CA ALA A 9 3.25 20.67 -1.38
C ALA A 9 2.05 19.82 -0.94
N VAL A 10 1.89 19.59 0.37
CA VAL A 10 0.72 18.92 0.94
C VAL A 10 -0.54 19.75 0.69
N ASP A 11 -0.53 21.04 1.04
CA ASP A 11 -1.68 21.94 0.83
C ASP A 11 -2.11 21.98 -0.65
N ALA A 12 -1.15 21.99 -1.58
CA ALA A 12 -1.42 22.01 -3.01
C ALA A 12 -2.01 20.69 -3.56
N LEU A 13 -1.86 19.58 -2.83
CA LEU A 13 -2.35 18.26 -3.22
C LEU A 13 -3.54 17.78 -2.40
N PHE A 14 -4.03 18.59 -1.46
CA PHE A 14 -5.06 18.20 -0.50
C PHE A 14 -6.37 17.77 -1.16
N ASP A 15 -6.81 18.46 -2.22
CA ASP A 15 -8.02 18.06 -2.97
C ASP A 15 -7.85 16.68 -3.62
N ARG A 16 -6.66 16.37 -4.15
CA ARG A 16 -6.34 15.06 -4.71
C ARG A 16 -6.29 13.97 -3.62
N GLU A 17 -5.75 14.30 -2.44
CA GLU A 17 -5.77 13.39 -1.28
C GLU A 17 -7.22 13.05 -0.88
N LEU A 18 -8.11 14.05 -0.88
CA LEU A 18 -9.53 13.83 -0.58
C LEU A 18 -10.21 12.96 -1.64
N GLU A 19 -9.93 13.16 -2.92
CA GLU A 19 -10.43 12.30 -4.01
C GLU A 19 -9.94 10.86 -3.85
N PHE A 20 -8.64 10.66 -3.61
CA PHE A 20 -8.04 9.36 -3.37
C PHE A 20 -8.69 8.64 -2.19
N LEU A 21 -8.82 9.34 -1.04
CA LEU A 21 -9.41 8.75 0.17
C LEU A 21 -10.89 8.43 -0.06
N THR A 22 -11.62 9.31 -0.76
CA THR A 22 -13.03 9.12 -1.09
C THR A 22 -13.23 7.87 -1.94
N GLU A 23 -12.35 7.62 -2.92
CA GLU A 23 -12.42 6.40 -3.72
C GLU A 23 -12.04 5.17 -2.91
N LEU A 24 -10.93 5.24 -2.13
CA LEU A 24 -10.48 4.12 -1.30
C LEU A 24 -11.59 3.62 -0.37
N VAL A 25 -12.32 4.53 0.31
CA VAL A 25 -13.39 4.15 1.25
C VAL A 25 -14.67 3.66 0.56
N ARG A 26 -14.83 3.81 -0.76
CA ARG A 26 -15.95 3.25 -1.52
C ARG A 26 -15.78 1.76 -1.78
N HIS A 27 -14.55 1.25 -1.74
CA HIS A 27 -14.29 -0.18 -1.92
C HIS A 27 -14.80 -0.98 -0.71
N PRO A 28 -15.67 -1.99 -0.91
CA PRO A 28 -16.19 -2.82 0.18
C PRO A 28 -15.14 -3.84 0.66
N SER A 29 -14.11 -3.37 1.36
CA SER A 29 -12.92 -4.17 1.73
C SER A 29 -13.02 -4.81 3.12
N THR A 30 -14.15 -5.45 3.42
CA THR A 30 -14.25 -6.28 4.64
C THR A 30 -13.47 -7.58 4.47
N ARG A 31 -13.33 -8.34 5.56
CA ARG A 31 -12.55 -9.58 5.54
C ARG A 31 -13.03 -10.56 4.46
N GLY A 32 -12.12 -10.97 3.58
CA GLY A 32 -12.37 -11.85 2.44
C GLY A 32 -12.88 -11.13 1.17
N ALA A 33 -13.06 -9.81 1.21
CA ALA A 33 -13.52 -8.97 0.10
C ALA A 33 -12.54 -7.80 -0.19
N GLU A 34 -11.30 -7.90 0.26
CA GLU A 34 -10.30 -6.83 0.22
C GLU A 34 -9.81 -6.49 -1.19
N GLN A 35 -10.11 -7.34 -2.18
CA GLN A 35 -9.41 -7.35 -3.48
C GLN A 35 -9.59 -6.02 -4.22
N SER A 36 -10.80 -5.45 -4.24
CA SER A 36 -11.00 -4.19 -4.96
C SER A 36 -10.20 -3.02 -4.37
N ALA A 37 -10.02 -2.99 -3.04
CA ALA A 37 -9.19 -1.97 -2.40
C ALA A 37 -7.70 -2.23 -2.64
N GLN A 38 -7.26 -3.49 -2.62
CA GLN A 38 -5.88 -3.86 -2.91
C GLN A 38 -5.51 -3.56 -4.37
N ASP A 39 -6.41 -3.84 -5.31
CA ASP A 39 -6.24 -3.51 -6.74
C ASP A 39 -6.13 -1.99 -6.96
N PHE A 40 -6.95 -1.21 -6.25
CA PHE A 40 -6.88 0.26 -6.29
C PHE A 40 -5.55 0.79 -5.76
N VAL A 41 -5.11 0.31 -4.59
CA VAL A 41 -3.83 0.73 -3.98
C VAL A 41 -2.64 0.31 -4.86
N GLU A 42 -2.64 -0.89 -5.43
CA GLU A 42 -1.63 -1.36 -6.36
C GLU A 42 -1.54 -0.46 -7.61
N SER A 43 -2.68 -0.10 -8.19
CA SER A 43 -2.75 0.81 -9.35
C SER A 43 -2.20 2.20 -9.02
N GLU A 44 -2.57 2.77 -7.87
CA GLU A 44 -2.12 4.10 -7.45
C GLU A 44 -0.61 4.12 -7.17
N LEU A 45 -0.08 3.10 -6.49
CA LEU A 45 1.36 2.97 -6.24
C LEU A 45 2.15 2.75 -7.55
N SER A 46 1.64 1.92 -8.45
CA SER A 46 2.23 1.74 -9.78
C SER A 46 2.22 3.03 -10.60
N GLY A 47 1.11 3.78 -10.55
CA GLY A 47 0.98 5.08 -11.20
C GLY A 47 1.93 6.16 -10.67
N LEU A 48 2.37 6.02 -9.41
CA LEU A 48 3.42 6.84 -8.82
C LEU A 48 4.85 6.36 -9.17
N GLY A 49 4.99 5.26 -9.92
CA GLY A 49 6.27 4.75 -10.40
C GLY A 49 7.03 3.85 -9.42
N TYR A 50 6.34 3.31 -8.41
CA TYR A 50 6.93 2.34 -7.51
C TYR A 50 7.03 0.95 -8.15
N GLU A 51 8.01 0.16 -7.71
CA GLU A 51 8.02 -1.28 -7.98
C GLU A 51 7.05 -1.94 -6.99
N VAL A 52 5.99 -2.57 -7.51
CA VAL A 52 4.94 -3.17 -6.68
C VAL A 52 5.04 -4.68 -6.71
N ASP A 53 5.05 -5.29 -5.52
CA ASP A 53 4.91 -6.72 -5.31
C ASP A 53 3.54 -7.02 -4.70
N ARG A 54 2.88 -8.05 -5.22
CA ARG A 54 1.59 -8.54 -4.74
C ARG A 54 1.61 -10.04 -4.65
N TRP A 55 1.25 -10.56 -3.48
CA TRP A 55 1.19 -12.00 -3.27
C TRP A 55 0.00 -12.41 -2.41
N GLN A 56 -0.44 -13.64 -2.66
CA GLN A 56 -1.38 -14.36 -1.81
C GLN A 56 -0.65 -14.84 -0.56
N ILE A 57 -1.21 -14.59 0.62
CA ILE A 57 -0.60 -15.00 1.88
C ILE A 57 -0.76 -16.52 2.05
N ASP A 58 0.35 -17.24 2.19
CA ASP A 58 0.35 -18.62 2.66
C ASP A 58 0.52 -18.67 4.18
N VAL A 59 -0.56 -19.02 4.87
CA VAL A 59 -0.59 -19.12 6.34
C VAL A 59 0.47 -20.09 6.85
N ARG A 60 0.80 -21.14 6.10
CA ARG A 60 1.79 -22.16 6.52
C ARG A 60 3.19 -21.57 6.66
N GLU A 61 3.52 -20.57 5.85
CA GLU A 61 4.83 -19.90 5.88
C GLU A 61 5.00 -19.04 7.13
N ILE A 62 3.90 -18.48 7.64
CA ILE A 62 3.92 -17.54 8.77
C ILE A 62 3.45 -18.16 10.10
N ALA A 63 2.80 -19.33 10.09
CA ALA A 63 2.18 -19.93 11.27
C ALA A 63 3.15 -20.22 12.44
N ASN A 64 4.44 -20.40 12.12
CA ASN A 64 5.47 -20.69 13.12
C ASN A 64 6.20 -19.43 13.63
N MET A 65 5.85 -18.25 13.12
CA MET A 65 6.54 -17.01 13.47
C MET A 65 6.04 -16.46 14.83
N PRO A 66 6.93 -15.88 15.66
CA PRO A 66 6.53 -15.18 16.88
C PRO A 66 5.52 -14.07 16.56
N GLY A 67 4.42 -14.01 17.31
CA GLY A 67 3.36 -13.02 17.10
C GLY A 67 2.29 -13.41 16.08
N PHE A 68 2.40 -14.58 15.45
CA PHE A 68 1.34 -15.13 14.62
C PHE A 68 0.07 -15.37 15.44
N SER A 69 -1.08 -14.97 14.89
CA SER A 69 -2.41 -15.25 15.44
C SER A 69 -3.15 -16.23 14.54
N PRO A 70 -3.76 -17.30 15.08
CA PRO A 70 -4.53 -18.25 14.29
C PRO A 70 -5.62 -17.58 13.45
N VAL A 71 -5.74 -18.03 12.21
CA VAL A 71 -6.70 -17.49 11.25
C VAL A 71 -8.11 -17.98 11.58
N ILE A 72 -8.98 -17.08 12.02
CA ILE A 72 -10.41 -17.37 12.27
C ILE A 72 -11.24 -16.93 11.06
N GLY A 73 -11.70 -17.85 10.21
CA GLY A 73 -12.54 -17.54 9.03
C GLY A 73 -11.82 -17.70 7.69
N ASN A 74 -12.41 -17.19 6.61
CA ASN A 74 -11.84 -17.31 5.26
C ASN A 74 -10.55 -16.47 5.11
N TYR A 75 -9.57 -17.04 4.41
CA TYR A 75 -8.27 -16.45 4.10
C TYR A 75 -7.76 -16.82 2.70
N GLU A 76 -8.58 -17.53 1.92
CA GLU A 76 -8.22 -18.05 0.59
C GLU A 76 -7.86 -16.94 -0.41
N ASN A 77 -8.35 -15.72 -0.18
CA ASN A 77 -8.13 -14.55 -1.05
C ASN A 77 -7.34 -13.43 -0.36
N ALA A 78 -6.76 -13.69 0.82
CA ALA A 78 -5.97 -12.70 1.53
C ALA A 78 -4.67 -12.39 0.77
N VAL A 79 -4.61 -11.20 0.19
CA VAL A 79 -3.44 -10.69 -0.52
C VAL A 79 -2.82 -9.51 0.22
N ASN A 80 -1.50 -9.38 0.08
CA ASN A 80 -0.77 -8.17 0.44
C ASN A 80 -0.24 -7.48 -0.81
N VAL A 81 -0.14 -6.16 -0.73
CA VAL A 81 0.49 -5.29 -1.73
C VAL A 81 1.60 -4.51 -1.03
N VAL A 82 2.79 -4.50 -1.62
CA VAL A 82 3.95 -3.75 -1.14
C VAL A 82 4.55 -2.98 -2.29
N ALA A 83 4.82 -1.68 -2.09
CA ALA A 83 5.50 -0.84 -3.05
C ALA A 83 6.86 -0.40 -2.53
N ALA A 84 7.89 -0.58 -3.36
CA ALA A 84 9.25 -0.14 -3.09
C ALA A 84 9.63 1.02 -4.01
N TYR A 85 10.15 2.08 -3.41
CA TYR A 85 10.81 3.15 -4.17
C TYR A 85 12.28 2.80 -4.29
N ALA A 86 12.73 2.42 -5.48
CA ALA A 86 14.15 2.31 -5.77
C ALA A 86 14.73 3.72 -5.85
N ALA A 87 15.34 4.19 -4.76
CA ALA A 87 16.22 5.35 -4.86
C ALA A 87 17.33 4.98 -5.85
N GLY A 88 17.47 5.71 -6.95
CA GLY A 88 18.66 5.61 -7.80
C GLY A 88 19.92 5.76 -6.94
N PRO A 89 21.10 5.29 -7.41
CA PRO A 89 22.34 5.44 -6.65
C PRO A 89 22.46 6.88 -6.20
N ALA A 90 22.70 7.07 -4.89
CA ALA A 90 22.78 8.40 -4.28
C ALA A 90 23.71 9.28 -5.12
N ALA A 91 23.16 10.31 -5.75
CA ALA A 91 23.92 11.31 -6.45
C ALA A 91 24.58 12.22 -5.41
N ASP A 92 25.54 11.69 -4.65
CA ASP A 92 26.47 12.41 -3.78
C ASP A 92 27.56 11.43 -3.29
N ALA A 93 28.45 11.07 -4.21
CA ALA A 93 29.77 10.51 -3.93
C ALA A 93 30.76 11.00 -5.02
N ALA A 94 30.95 12.31 -5.10
CA ALA A 94 32.03 12.96 -5.85
C ALA A 94 32.39 14.29 -5.20
#